data_AF-A0A9P5C372-F1
#
_entry.id   AF-A0A9P5C372-F1
#
_cell.length_a   1.000
_cell.length_b   1.000
_cell.length_c   1.000
_cell.angle_alpha   90.00
_cell.angle_beta   90.00
_cell.angle_gamma   90.00
#
_symmetry.space_group_name_H-M   'P 1'
#
loop_
_entity.id
_entity.type
_entity.pdbx_description
1 polymer ?
#
loop_
_entity_poly.entity_id
_entity_poly.type
_entity_poly.pdbx_seq_one_letter_code
_entity_poly.pdbx_strand_id
1 'polypeptide(L)'
;MEALIMRTMPGLSIYERKPLFGNGTINFPHIRSPITDVLIVSSADGTVASVYNNERPVAHECILYWCVQTVKSTYDEGAYREEILHTTTNTTAADDLWVTFTVVTDFQNGTDITYTENVTVTLTESLNGKTTSFGMTNDTAYAHMMPFDDMFPAYYTAKPNETEPSLRYLTWRDGPAFNRPLDFNPWLAPNNITRHMERLATAMTNVYRSVGLTNEVVIGSAYAREVYIHVQWEWLIFPLILLILSLVFLIATIMKTSDGGTGIWKTSAMPTLIYGLPKTAQTQLDPSARWDHDNPLTRKLRVKLSPRMGWRVSGQGLLNRSPVLPLKRTQPPPGWI
;
A
#
# COMPACT_ATOMS: atom_id res chain seq x y z
N MET A 1 34.42 -41.28 15.01
CA MET A 1 34.87 -40.27 15.98
C MET A 1 33.85 -39.13 15.94
N GLU A 2 33.76 -38.30 16.96
CA GLU A 2 32.94 -37.08 16.90
C GLU A 2 33.78 -35.94 16.30
N ALA A 3 33.21 -35.18 15.37
CA ALA A 3 33.88 -34.08 14.69
C ALA A 3 33.44 -32.74 15.27
N LEU A 4 34.40 -31.82 15.45
CA LEU A 4 34.16 -30.44 15.81
C LEU A 4 33.85 -29.63 14.55
N ILE A 5 32.60 -29.16 14.44
CA ILE A 5 32.12 -28.42 13.26
C ILE A 5 32.22 -26.91 13.49
N MET A 6 31.92 -26.44 14.69
CA MET A 6 32.08 -25.03 15.05
C MET A 6 32.60 -24.88 16.46
N ARG A 7 33.36 -23.81 16.69
CA ARG A 7 33.80 -23.38 18.01
C ARG A 7 33.74 -21.86 18.10
N THR A 8 33.17 -21.37 19.18
CA THR A 8 33.26 -19.97 19.58
C THR A 8 34.27 -19.85 20.71
N MET A 9 35.09 -18.81 20.65
CA MET A 9 36.11 -18.53 21.65
C MET A 9 36.04 -17.05 21.99
N PRO A 10 35.73 -16.69 23.24
CA PRO A 10 35.74 -15.29 23.64
C PRO A 10 37.16 -14.72 23.53
N GLY A 11 37.29 -13.41 23.37
CA GLY A 11 38.58 -12.72 23.34
C GLY A 11 39.30 -12.74 24.69
N LEU A 12 38.54 -12.84 25.79
CA LEU A 12 39.04 -12.94 27.16
C LEU A 12 38.66 -14.30 27.79
N SER A 13 39.52 -14.82 28.66
CA SER A 13 39.19 -15.99 29.48
C SER A 13 38.04 -15.67 30.44
N ILE A 14 37.11 -16.59 30.66
CA ILE A 14 35.93 -16.33 31.51
C ILE A 14 36.33 -15.97 32.95
N TYR A 15 37.25 -16.73 33.56
CA TYR A 15 37.57 -16.57 34.98
C TYR A 15 38.59 -15.48 35.26
N GLU A 16 39.70 -15.46 34.53
CA GLU A 16 40.81 -14.54 34.79
C GLU A 16 40.69 -13.23 34.00
N ARG A 17 39.69 -13.13 33.11
CA ARG A 17 39.53 -12.02 32.14
C ARG A 17 40.82 -11.65 31.39
N LYS A 18 41.73 -12.60 31.21
CA LYS A 18 42.97 -12.42 30.46
C LYS A 18 42.74 -12.59 28.96
N PRO A 19 43.43 -11.81 28.12
CA PRO A 19 43.48 -12.02 26.68
C PRO A 19 43.79 -13.48 26.29
N LEU A 20 42.93 -14.08 25.46
CA LEU A 20 43.18 -15.39 24.84
C LEU A 20 43.91 -15.25 23.50
N PHE A 21 43.73 -14.11 22.81
CA PHE A 21 44.36 -13.81 21.53
C PHE A 21 44.81 -12.36 21.50
N GLY A 22 46.06 -12.10 21.07
CA GLY A 22 46.61 -10.74 21.02
C GLY A 22 46.50 -10.02 22.37
N ASN A 23 45.94 -8.80 22.35
CA ASN A 23 45.60 -8.02 23.55
C ASN A 23 44.12 -8.18 23.96
N GLY A 24 43.47 -9.26 23.55
CA GLY A 24 42.06 -9.57 23.84
C GLY A 24 41.14 -9.37 22.63
N THR A 25 41.66 -8.75 21.58
CA THR A 25 41.02 -8.52 20.27
C THR A 25 42.11 -8.56 19.20
N ILE A 26 41.75 -8.93 17.96
CA ILE A 26 42.64 -9.03 16.80
C ILE A 26 42.41 -7.84 15.86
N ASN A 27 41.18 -7.63 15.39
CA ASN A 27 40.85 -6.60 14.40
C ASN A 27 40.19 -5.34 14.99
N PHE A 28 39.77 -5.36 16.26
CA PHE A 28 39.02 -4.26 16.87
C PHE A 28 39.71 -3.59 18.08
N PRO A 29 41.02 -3.26 18.02
CA PRO A 29 41.74 -2.67 19.16
C PRO A 29 41.27 -1.27 19.58
N HIS A 30 40.47 -0.61 18.73
CA HIS A 30 39.94 0.72 18.98
C HIS A 30 38.64 0.72 19.81
N ILE A 31 38.05 -0.45 20.07
CA ILE A 31 36.82 -0.59 20.85
C ILE A 31 37.19 -0.82 22.31
N ARG A 32 36.88 0.17 23.16
CA ARG A 32 37.25 0.20 24.57
C ARG A 32 36.61 -0.93 25.38
N SER A 33 35.28 -1.02 25.35
CA SER A 33 34.47 -1.87 26.23
C SER A 33 33.41 -2.62 25.43
N PRO A 34 33.79 -3.69 24.72
CA PRO A 34 32.80 -4.52 24.04
C PRO A 34 31.91 -5.25 25.05
N ILE A 35 30.66 -5.47 24.67
CA ILE A 35 29.74 -6.40 25.34
C ILE A 35 30.27 -7.83 25.18
N THR A 36 30.73 -8.16 23.97
CA THR A 36 31.42 -9.41 23.70
C THR A 36 32.36 -9.23 22.51
N ASP A 37 33.54 -9.85 22.59
CA ASP A 37 34.46 -10.06 21.49
C ASP A 37 34.65 -11.57 21.36
N VAL A 38 34.34 -12.13 20.20
CA VAL A 38 34.31 -13.58 19.98
C VAL A 38 34.91 -13.94 18.62
N LEU A 39 35.81 -14.92 18.65
CA LEU A 39 36.29 -15.62 17.47
C LEU A 39 35.42 -16.84 17.22
N ILE A 40 34.72 -16.84 16.09
CA ILE A 40 33.82 -17.91 15.65
C ILE A 40 34.49 -18.65 14.50
N VAL A 41 34.80 -19.92 14.73
CA VAL A 41 35.45 -20.80 13.75
C VAL A 41 34.47 -21.91 13.38
N SER A 42 34.27 -22.13 12.09
CA SER A 42 33.44 -23.22 11.57
C SER A 42 34.16 -24.00 10.47
N SER A 43 33.73 -25.24 10.21
CA SER A 43 34.20 -26.02 9.07
C SER A 43 33.81 -25.34 7.76
N ALA A 44 34.56 -25.62 6.68
CA ALA A 44 34.48 -24.87 5.42
C ALA A 44 33.05 -24.63 4.93
N ASP A 45 32.25 -25.71 4.93
CA ASP A 45 30.86 -25.71 4.48
C ASP A 45 29.86 -26.01 5.61
N GLY A 46 30.30 -25.94 6.88
CA GLY A 46 29.50 -26.30 8.05
C GLY A 46 29.17 -27.80 8.16
N THR A 47 29.80 -28.63 7.33
CA THR A 47 29.58 -30.08 7.30
C THR A 47 30.64 -30.83 8.11
N VAL A 48 30.30 -32.05 8.53
CA VAL A 48 31.23 -33.01 9.14
C VAL A 48 32.27 -33.51 8.12
N ALA A 49 31.87 -33.65 6.85
CA ALA A 49 32.73 -34.18 5.80
C ALA A 49 33.97 -33.28 5.57
N SER A 50 33.77 -31.96 5.53
CA SER A 50 34.87 -30.99 5.37
C SER A 50 35.91 -31.10 6.49
N VAL A 51 35.48 -31.40 7.72
CA VAL A 51 36.38 -31.65 8.86
C VAL A 51 37.25 -32.89 8.62
N TYR A 52 36.64 -34.00 8.19
CA TYR A 52 37.39 -35.25 7.91
C TYR A 52 38.28 -35.17 6.68
N ASN A 53 37.94 -34.31 5.73
CA ASN A 53 38.75 -34.03 4.55
C ASN A 53 39.92 -33.06 4.82
N ASN A 54 40.07 -32.57 6.06
CA ASN A 54 41.06 -31.54 6.43
C ASN A 54 40.95 -30.27 5.58
N GLU A 55 39.73 -29.88 5.21
CA GLU A 55 39.48 -28.62 4.52
C GLU A 55 39.72 -27.44 5.47
N ARG A 56 40.17 -26.32 4.90
CA ARG A 56 40.52 -25.14 5.71
C ARG A 56 39.25 -24.55 6.35
N PRO A 57 39.20 -24.39 7.69
CA PRO A 57 38.05 -23.79 8.36
C PRO A 57 37.94 -22.30 8.08
N VAL A 58 36.74 -21.77 8.25
CA VAL A 58 36.43 -20.33 8.14
C VAL A 58 36.35 -19.73 9.54
N ALA A 59 37.05 -18.62 9.75
CA ALA A 59 37.09 -17.91 11.03
C ALA A 59 36.58 -16.47 10.86
N HIS A 60 35.75 -16.02 11.78
CA HIS A 60 35.25 -14.65 11.86
C HIS A 60 35.47 -14.13 13.27
N GLU A 61 36.05 -12.95 13.39
CA GLU A 61 36.02 -12.19 14.64
C GLU A 61 34.80 -11.28 14.62
N CYS A 62 34.00 -11.33 15.68
CA CYS A 62 32.77 -10.56 15.82
C CYS A 62 32.79 -9.84 17.15
N ILE A 63 32.47 -8.54 17.12
CA ILE A 63 32.39 -7.69 18.29
C ILE A 63 31.00 -7.11 18.41
N LEU A 64 30.47 -7.09 19.62
CA LEU A 64 29.27 -6.36 19.98
C LEU A 64 29.66 -5.30 21.00
N TYR A 65 29.28 -4.05 20.79
CA TYR A 65 29.71 -2.93 21.61
C TYR A 65 28.62 -1.88 21.76
N TRP A 66 28.78 -1.02 22.76
CA TRP A 66 27.84 0.06 23.04
C TRP A 66 28.03 1.25 22.11
N CYS A 67 26.93 1.77 21.57
CA CYS A 67 26.93 2.98 20.73
C CYS A 67 25.66 3.80 20.95
N VAL A 68 25.73 5.08 20.58
CA VAL A 68 24.57 5.98 20.51
C VAL A 68 24.31 6.29 19.05
N GLN A 69 23.07 6.08 18.62
CA GLN A 69 22.65 6.33 17.23
C GLN A 69 21.67 7.50 17.18
N THR A 70 21.91 8.43 16.27
CA THR A 70 20.93 9.44 15.87
C THR A 70 20.11 8.87 14.74
N VAL A 71 18.81 8.69 14.97
CA VAL A 71 17.91 8.03 14.03
C VAL A 71 16.88 9.03 13.52
N LYS A 72 16.66 9.04 12.21
CA LYS A 72 15.56 9.73 11.55
C LYS A 72 14.43 8.74 11.30
N SER A 73 13.32 8.93 11.99
CA SER A 73 12.11 8.13 11.81
C SER A 73 11.17 8.81 10.82
N THR A 74 10.64 8.03 9.87
CA THR A 74 9.66 8.47 8.87
C THR A 74 8.50 7.49 8.82
N TYR A 75 7.29 8.01 8.64
CA TYR A 75 6.08 7.21 8.47
C TYR A 75 5.32 7.70 7.26
N ASP A 76 5.23 6.84 6.24
CA ASP A 76 4.60 7.14 4.95
C ASP A 76 3.80 5.94 4.45
N GLU A 77 2.56 6.18 4.00
CA GLU A 77 1.63 5.15 3.50
C GLU A 77 1.47 3.91 4.41
N GLY A 78 1.54 4.09 5.74
CA GLY A 78 1.42 2.98 6.69
C GLY A 78 2.73 2.23 6.97
N ALA A 79 3.82 2.60 6.31
CA ALA A 79 5.15 2.02 6.50
C ALA A 79 6.01 2.91 7.39
N TYR A 80 6.56 2.31 8.45
CA TYR A 80 7.56 2.94 9.32
C TYR A 80 8.96 2.63 8.79
N ARG A 81 9.79 3.66 8.62
CA ARG A 81 11.19 3.54 8.20
C ARG A 81 12.09 4.38 9.10
N GLU A 82 13.19 3.79 9.53
CA GLU A 82 14.25 4.45 10.30
C GLU A 82 15.53 4.50 9.48
N GLU A 83 16.18 5.65 9.49
CA GLU A 83 17.49 5.86 8.88
C GLU A 83 18.47 6.32 9.97
N ILE A 84 19.61 5.64 10.08
CA ILE A 84 20.67 6.01 11.02
C ILE A 84 21.47 7.16 10.39
N LEU A 85 21.40 8.35 10.98
CA LEU A 85 22.12 9.53 10.50
C LEU A 85 23.55 9.58 11.03
N HIS A 86 23.73 9.27 12.32
CA HIS A 86 25.02 9.34 12.99
C HIS A 86 25.15 8.23 14.02
N THR A 87 26.36 7.71 14.21
CA THR A 87 26.69 6.74 15.25
C THR A 87 27.91 7.23 16.01
N THR A 88 27.75 7.44 17.31
CA THR A 88 28.82 7.86 18.21
C THR A 88 29.21 6.71 19.13
N THR A 89 30.51 6.53 19.30
CA THR A 89 31.10 5.46 20.13
C THR A 89 32.24 6.03 20.96
N ASN A 90 32.56 5.37 22.07
CA ASN A 90 33.73 5.72 22.85
C ASN A 90 34.92 4.85 22.40
N THR A 91 35.87 5.46 21.69
CA THR A 91 37.06 4.79 21.15
C THR A 91 38.32 5.04 21.98
N THR A 92 38.17 5.55 23.20
CA THR A 92 39.30 5.93 24.05
C THR A 92 39.89 4.67 24.70
N ALA A 93 41.17 4.38 24.49
CA ALA A 93 41.84 3.23 25.11
C ALA A 93 41.74 3.29 26.65
N ALA A 94 41.50 2.14 27.27
CA ALA A 94 41.52 1.97 28.72
C ALA A 94 42.25 0.70 29.09
N ASP A 95 43.17 0.83 30.04
CA ASP A 95 43.82 -0.30 30.68
C ASP A 95 42.97 -0.75 31.89
N ASP A 96 42.90 -2.06 32.11
CA ASP A 96 42.35 -2.70 33.32
C ASP A 96 40.85 -2.47 33.63
N LEU A 97 39.97 -2.86 32.71
CA LEU A 97 38.50 -2.86 32.90
C LEU A 97 37.99 -3.92 33.89
N TRP A 98 38.79 -4.95 34.15
CA TRP A 98 38.41 -6.12 34.93
C TRP A 98 39.37 -6.33 36.09
N VAL A 99 38.81 -6.51 37.28
CA VAL A 99 39.56 -6.91 38.47
C VAL A 99 39.07 -8.28 38.90
N THR A 100 40.00 -9.24 38.98
CA THR A 100 39.70 -10.61 39.38
C THR A 100 40.47 -10.98 40.63
N PHE A 101 39.81 -11.59 41.61
CA PHE A 101 40.48 -12.16 42.78
C PHE A 101 39.93 -13.54 43.13
N THR A 102 40.82 -14.43 43.55
CA THR A 102 40.45 -15.78 43.95
C THR A 102 39.79 -15.78 45.32
N VAL A 103 38.60 -16.33 45.41
CA VAL A 103 37.86 -16.50 46.66
C VAL A 103 37.93 -17.98 47.03
N VAL A 104 38.65 -18.29 48.10
CA VAL A 104 38.80 -19.64 48.64
C VAL A 104 38.08 -19.67 49.99
N THR A 105 37.07 -20.51 50.10
CA THR A 105 36.32 -20.76 51.33
C THR A 105 36.36 -22.25 51.67
N ASP A 106 36.03 -22.61 52.91
CA ASP A 106 36.00 -24.01 53.37
C ASP A 106 35.05 -24.92 52.54
N PHE A 107 34.10 -24.32 51.82
CA PHE A 107 33.05 -25.02 51.08
C PHE A 107 33.15 -24.86 49.55
N GLN A 108 33.79 -23.79 49.06
CA GLN A 108 33.89 -23.47 47.63
C GLN A 108 35.15 -22.68 47.29
N ASN A 109 35.72 -23.01 46.13
CA ASN A 109 36.72 -22.19 45.44
C ASN A 109 36.04 -21.48 44.28
N GLY A 110 36.25 -20.18 44.16
CA GLY A 110 35.71 -19.35 43.10
C GLY A 110 36.63 -18.21 42.73
N THR A 111 36.25 -17.44 41.71
CA THR A 111 36.90 -16.19 41.33
C THR A 111 35.83 -15.11 41.35
N ASP A 112 36.05 -14.05 42.13
CA ASP A 112 35.24 -12.85 42.04
C ASP A 112 35.76 -11.99 40.88
N ILE A 113 34.83 -11.50 40.07
CA ILE A 113 35.09 -10.78 38.83
C ILE A 113 34.29 -9.49 38.89
N THR A 114 35.00 -8.37 38.99
CA THR A 114 34.40 -7.04 39.03
C THR A 114 34.73 -6.27 37.76
N TYR A 115 33.70 -5.80 37.08
CA TYR A 115 33.83 -4.81 36.01
C TYR A 115 33.87 -3.41 36.63
N THR A 116 34.91 -2.63 36.36
CA THR A 116 35.22 -1.42 37.14
C THR A 116 34.70 -0.12 36.52
N GLU A 117 34.42 -0.11 35.22
CA GLU A 117 34.14 1.14 34.49
C GLU A 117 32.65 1.34 34.18
N ASN A 118 32.15 2.57 34.34
CA ASN A 118 30.83 2.97 33.84
C ASN A 118 30.88 3.22 32.33
N VAL A 119 29.95 2.62 31.59
CA VAL A 119 29.84 2.87 30.15
C VAL A 119 29.20 4.24 29.94
N THR A 120 29.94 5.17 29.34
CA THR A 120 29.43 6.50 29.00
C THR A 120 29.83 6.90 27.58
N VAL A 121 28.85 7.47 26.86
CA VAL A 121 28.98 8.01 25.50
C VAL A 121 28.41 9.42 25.50
N THR A 122 29.27 10.40 25.26
CA THR A 122 28.92 11.82 25.23
C THR A 122 28.72 12.28 23.79
N LEU A 123 27.60 12.96 23.53
CA LEU A 123 27.34 13.59 22.23
C LEU A 123 27.93 15.00 22.23
N THR A 124 28.79 15.28 21.24
CA THR A 124 29.41 16.61 21.04
C THR A 124 28.42 17.57 20.37
N GLU A 125 27.53 17.05 19.54
CA GLU A 125 26.45 17.82 18.88
C GLU A 125 25.14 17.55 19.60
N SER A 126 24.62 18.58 20.26
CA SER A 126 23.41 18.51 21.05
C SER A 126 22.21 19.08 20.31
N LEU A 127 21.08 18.40 20.46
CA LEU A 127 19.74 18.99 20.43
C LEU A 127 19.70 20.20 21.38
N ASN A 128 19.88 21.42 20.84
CA ASN A 128 19.88 22.72 21.54
C ASN A 128 21.18 23.15 22.25
N GLY A 129 22.36 22.64 21.83
CA GLY A 129 23.66 23.18 22.29
C GLY A 129 24.07 22.79 23.72
N LYS A 130 23.41 21.79 24.33
CA LYS A 130 23.72 21.24 25.65
C LYS A 130 24.25 19.80 25.57
N THR A 131 25.50 19.54 25.95
CA THR A 131 26.09 18.19 25.95
C THR A 131 25.16 17.17 26.62
N THR A 132 24.78 16.12 25.89
CA THR A 132 24.01 14.99 26.42
C THR A 132 24.91 13.77 26.52
N SER A 133 24.85 13.10 27.67
CA SER A 133 25.60 11.87 27.93
C SER A 133 24.63 10.72 28.13
N PHE A 134 24.86 9.62 27.42
CA PHE A 134 24.15 8.36 27.59
C PHE A 134 25.09 7.36 28.21
N GLY A 135 24.58 6.50 29.09
CA GLY A 135 25.42 5.54 29.76
C GLY A 135 24.68 4.64 30.72
N MET A 136 25.44 3.71 31.30
CA MET A 136 24.98 2.80 32.33
C MET A 136 26.08 2.56 33.36
N THR A 137 25.68 2.07 34.53
CA THR A 137 26.65 1.69 35.57
C THR A 137 27.45 0.47 35.14
N ASN A 138 28.63 0.31 35.72
CA ASN A 138 29.49 -0.86 35.58
C ASN A 138 28.72 -2.17 35.87
N ASP A 139 27.92 -2.22 36.93
CA ASP A 139 27.11 -3.41 37.28
C ASP A 139 26.09 -3.76 36.19
N THR A 140 25.43 -2.73 35.64
CA THR A 140 24.46 -2.91 34.56
C THR A 140 25.15 -3.35 33.28
N ALA A 141 26.30 -2.77 32.95
CA ALA A 141 27.09 -3.17 31.80
C ALA A 141 27.52 -4.64 31.90
N TYR A 142 28.01 -5.05 33.07
CA TYR A 142 28.40 -6.43 33.33
C TYR A 142 27.23 -7.41 33.22
N ALA A 143 26.05 -7.03 33.73
CA ALA A 143 24.85 -7.85 33.61
C ALA A 143 24.46 -8.16 32.16
N HIS A 144 24.77 -7.27 31.22
CA HIS A 144 24.53 -7.50 29.80
C HIS A 144 25.63 -8.32 29.11
N MET A 145 26.82 -8.42 29.69
CA MET A 145 27.92 -9.25 29.20
C MET A 145 27.75 -10.72 29.58
N MET A 146 27.23 -11.00 30.79
CA MET A 146 27.10 -12.37 31.33
C MET A 146 26.39 -13.37 30.40
N PRO A 147 25.28 -13.05 29.71
CA PRO A 147 24.64 -14.00 28.78
C PRO A 147 25.55 -14.42 27.62
N PHE A 148 26.50 -13.57 27.24
CA PHE A 148 27.49 -13.90 26.21
C PHE A 148 28.59 -14.80 26.76
N ASP A 149 28.98 -14.67 28.03
CA ASP A 149 29.91 -15.61 28.68
C ASP A 149 29.30 -17.02 28.83
N ASP A 150 27.96 -17.11 28.95
CA ASP A 150 27.25 -18.38 28.97
C ASP A 150 27.22 -19.09 27.60
N MET A 151 27.09 -18.30 26.53
CA MET A 151 27.10 -18.77 25.14
C MET A 151 28.53 -18.97 24.61
N PHE A 152 29.49 -18.18 25.07
CA PHE A 152 30.87 -18.16 24.58
C PHE A 152 31.84 -18.41 25.74
N PRO A 153 32.60 -19.53 25.74
CA PRO A 153 32.80 -20.47 24.64
C PRO A 153 31.72 -21.56 24.55
N ALA A 154 31.31 -21.82 23.32
CA ALA A 154 30.49 -22.97 22.95
C ALA A 154 31.12 -23.68 21.76
N TYR A 155 30.73 -24.92 21.55
CA TYR A 155 31.19 -25.69 20.41
C TYR A 155 30.11 -26.62 19.89
N TYR A 156 30.10 -26.82 18.58
CA TYR A 156 29.12 -27.59 17.85
C TYR A 156 29.78 -28.82 17.27
N THR A 157 29.23 -29.98 17.58
CA THR A 157 29.83 -31.26 17.21
C THR A 157 28.80 -32.21 16.62
N ALA A 158 29.29 -33.13 15.79
CA ALA A 158 28.47 -34.21 15.29
C ALA A 158 29.27 -35.46 15.02
N LYS A 159 28.59 -36.61 15.08
CA LYS A 159 29.14 -37.88 14.60
C LYS A 159 28.67 -38.13 13.17
N PRO A 160 29.47 -38.82 12.35
CA PRO A 160 29.15 -39.06 10.93
C PRO A 160 27.83 -39.82 10.70
N ASN A 161 27.33 -40.57 11.69
CA ASN A 161 26.10 -41.37 11.60
C ASN A 161 24.99 -40.87 12.53
N GLU A 162 25.18 -39.76 13.25
CA GLU A 162 24.11 -39.13 14.04
C GLU A 162 23.40 -38.09 13.19
N THR A 163 22.06 -38.10 13.23
CA THR A 163 21.22 -37.21 12.42
C THR A 163 21.21 -35.77 12.91
N GLU A 164 21.53 -35.54 14.19
CA GLU A 164 21.38 -34.23 14.83
C GLU A 164 22.68 -33.78 15.52
N PRO A 165 23.35 -32.76 14.97
CA PRO A 165 24.48 -32.14 15.64
C PRO A 165 24.05 -31.36 16.89
N SER A 166 24.90 -31.33 17.91
CA SER A 166 24.57 -30.76 19.23
C SER A 166 25.48 -29.58 19.59
N LEU A 167 24.87 -28.52 20.12
CA LEU A 167 25.59 -27.38 20.69
C LEU A 167 25.92 -27.68 22.15
N ARG A 168 27.20 -27.56 22.47
CA ARG A 168 27.73 -27.63 23.83
C ARG A 168 28.05 -26.23 24.33
N TYR A 169 27.35 -25.80 25.37
CA TYR A 169 27.44 -24.44 25.93
C TYR A 169 27.55 -24.50 27.47
N LEU A 170 27.70 -23.34 28.13
CA LEU A 170 28.00 -23.24 29.57
C LEU A 170 29.24 -24.06 29.97
N THR A 171 30.28 -24.02 29.13
CA THR A 171 31.49 -24.85 29.33
C THR A 171 32.37 -24.35 30.46
N TRP A 172 32.06 -23.17 31.02
CA TRP A 172 32.78 -22.64 32.17
C TRP A 172 32.44 -23.43 33.43
N ARG A 173 31.20 -23.92 33.58
CA ARG A 173 30.74 -24.61 34.78
C ARG A 173 31.42 -25.98 34.94
N ASP A 174 31.75 -26.33 36.18
CA ASP A 174 32.26 -27.66 36.50
C ASP A 174 31.30 -28.79 36.08
N GLY A 175 31.86 -29.82 35.45
CA GLY A 175 31.13 -30.99 34.97
C GLY A 175 30.97 -31.05 33.45
N PRO A 176 30.06 -31.89 32.94
CA PRO A 176 29.81 -31.99 31.51
C PRO A 176 29.11 -30.72 31.00
N ALA A 177 29.53 -30.25 29.81
CA ALA A 177 28.87 -29.14 29.14
C ALA A 177 27.39 -29.44 28.86
N PHE A 178 26.57 -28.40 28.85
CA PHE A 178 25.15 -28.53 28.52
C PHE A 178 25.00 -28.78 27.02
N ASN A 179 24.19 -29.77 26.66
CA ASN A 179 23.95 -30.14 25.27
C ASN A 179 22.57 -29.64 24.83
N ARG A 180 22.50 -29.00 23.67
CA ARG A 180 21.24 -28.55 23.04
C ARG A 180 21.24 -28.87 21.56
N PRO A 181 20.28 -29.68 21.04
CA PRO A 181 20.07 -29.79 19.61
C PRO A 181 19.55 -28.45 19.08
N LEU A 182 19.99 -28.07 17.88
CA LEU A 182 19.58 -26.83 17.22
C LEU A 182 18.95 -27.17 15.88
N ASP A 183 17.75 -26.64 15.61
CA ASP A 183 17.13 -26.72 14.29
C ASP A 183 17.93 -25.92 13.25
N PHE A 184 18.53 -24.82 13.69
CA PHE A 184 19.36 -23.94 12.88
C PHE A 184 20.50 -23.33 13.71
N ASN A 185 21.71 -23.38 13.17
CA ASN A 185 22.88 -22.80 13.80
C ASN A 185 23.41 -21.61 12.95
N PRO A 186 23.21 -20.36 13.39
CA PRO A 186 23.61 -19.17 12.63
C PRO A 186 25.14 -18.99 12.55
N TRP A 187 25.90 -19.69 13.40
CA TRP A 187 27.35 -19.55 13.53
C TRP A 187 28.15 -20.48 12.61
N LEU A 188 27.47 -21.32 11.82
CA LEU A 188 28.09 -22.22 10.85
C LEU A 188 28.20 -21.58 9.47
N ALA A 189 29.31 -21.80 8.76
CA ALA A 189 29.35 -21.61 7.31
C ALA A 189 28.32 -22.54 6.62
N PRO A 190 27.72 -22.14 5.48
CA PRO A 190 27.90 -20.89 4.76
C PRO A 190 26.96 -19.76 5.24
N ASN A 191 26.41 -19.84 6.45
CA ASN A 191 25.51 -18.79 6.95
C ASN A 191 26.26 -17.46 7.13
N ASN A 192 25.53 -16.37 6.91
CA ASN A 192 26.08 -15.02 7.03
C ASN A 192 26.08 -14.57 8.51
N ILE A 193 27.21 -14.79 9.19
CA ILE A 193 27.42 -14.41 10.59
C ILE A 193 27.31 -12.89 10.77
N THR A 194 27.83 -12.09 9.84
CA THR A 194 27.73 -10.62 9.89
C THR A 194 26.28 -10.17 9.97
N ARG A 195 25.41 -10.71 9.11
CA ARG A 195 23.97 -10.41 9.13
C ARG A 195 23.30 -10.90 10.41
N HIS A 196 23.74 -12.03 10.97
CA HIS A 196 23.22 -12.51 12.24
C HIS A 196 23.58 -11.56 13.39
N MET A 197 24.82 -11.11 13.48
CA MET A 197 25.28 -10.12 14.47
C MET A 197 24.55 -8.78 14.34
N GLU A 198 24.31 -8.31 13.12
CA GLU A 198 23.53 -7.09 12.86
C GLU A 198 22.08 -7.21 13.36
N ARG A 199 21.42 -8.35 13.08
CA ARG A 199 20.07 -8.64 13.58
C ARG A 199 20.02 -8.77 15.09
N LEU A 200 21.05 -9.37 15.70
CA LEU A 200 21.19 -9.47 17.14
C LEU A 200 21.29 -8.07 17.78
N ALA A 201 22.17 -7.21 17.24
CA ALA A 201 22.31 -5.84 17.70
C ALA A 201 21.01 -5.05 17.57
N THR A 202 20.32 -5.17 16.43
CA THR A 202 19.01 -4.51 16.20
C THR A 202 17.95 -5.00 17.18
N ALA A 203 17.89 -6.31 17.43
CA ALA A 203 16.95 -6.89 18.38
C ALA A 203 17.20 -6.37 19.81
N MET A 204 18.47 -6.32 20.24
CA MET A 204 18.86 -5.74 21.54
C MET A 204 18.47 -4.26 21.63
N THR A 205 18.79 -3.45 20.61
CA THR A 205 18.40 -2.03 20.55
C THR A 205 16.89 -1.85 20.65
N ASN A 206 16.09 -2.67 19.96
CA ASN A 206 14.63 -2.60 20.03
C ASN A 206 14.11 -2.91 21.44
N VAL A 207 14.70 -3.90 22.12
CA VAL A 207 14.36 -4.22 23.50
C VAL A 207 14.71 -3.03 24.41
N TYR A 208 15.92 -2.49 24.32
CA TYR A 208 16.32 -1.32 25.12
C TYR A 208 15.41 -0.11 24.93
N ARG A 209 14.98 0.17 23.69
CA ARG A 209 14.05 1.26 23.37
C ARG A 209 12.63 1.02 23.87
N SER A 210 12.26 -0.23 24.15
CA SER A 210 10.90 -0.58 24.58
C SER A 210 10.68 -0.48 26.09
N VAL A 211 11.75 -0.54 26.90
CA VAL A 211 11.65 -0.61 28.37
C VAL A 211 11.21 0.72 28.97
N GLY A 212 9.97 0.74 29.46
CA GLY A 212 9.17 1.93 29.76
C GLY A 212 9.48 2.78 30.98
N LEU A 213 10.69 2.74 31.54
CA LEU A 213 11.01 3.60 32.69
C LEU A 213 11.13 5.08 32.28
N THR A 214 11.57 5.36 31.05
CA THR A 214 11.73 6.71 30.49
C THR A 214 11.41 6.73 29.00
N ASN A 215 10.35 6.04 28.56
CA ASN A 215 9.93 6.07 27.16
C ASN A 215 9.42 7.48 26.82
N GLU A 216 10.30 8.34 26.33
CA GLU A 216 9.90 9.60 25.73
C GLU A 216 9.24 9.31 24.38
N VAL A 217 7.94 9.55 24.32
CA VAL A 217 7.19 9.42 23.07
C VAL A 217 7.58 10.60 22.18
N VAL A 218 8.24 10.30 21.07
CA VAL A 218 8.55 11.30 20.05
C VAL A 218 7.32 11.51 19.17
N ILE A 219 6.74 12.72 19.22
CA ILE A 219 5.60 13.08 18.37
C ILE A 219 6.13 13.46 16.99
N GLY A 220 5.67 12.76 15.96
CA GLY A 220 6.00 13.03 14.55
C GLY A 220 4.76 13.14 13.68
N SER A 221 4.91 13.69 12.48
CA SER A 221 3.85 13.72 11.47
C SER A 221 3.85 12.42 10.64
N ALA A 222 2.66 11.88 10.39
CA ALA A 222 2.44 10.74 9.52
C ALA A 222 1.68 11.19 8.27
N TYR A 223 2.18 10.83 7.09
CA TYR A 223 1.55 11.18 5.82
C TYR A 223 0.82 9.98 5.24
N ALA A 224 -0.35 10.23 4.66
CA ALA A 224 -1.13 9.24 3.93
C ALA A 224 -1.64 9.87 2.64
N ARG A 225 -1.69 9.07 1.58
CA ARG A 225 -2.19 9.52 0.28
C ARG A 225 -3.71 9.69 0.32
N GLU A 226 -4.18 10.92 0.10
CA GLU A 226 -5.60 11.22 -0.03
C GLU A 226 -5.97 11.49 -1.50
N VAL A 227 -7.10 10.94 -1.96
CA VAL A 227 -7.59 11.15 -3.32
C VAL A 227 -8.40 12.45 -3.35
N TYR A 228 -7.83 13.49 -3.97
CA TYR A 228 -8.55 14.73 -4.22
C TYR A 228 -9.22 14.71 -5.60
N ILE A 229 -10.55 14.84 -5.63
CA ILE A 229 -11.33 14.92 -6.88
C ILE A 229 -11.59 16.38 -7.20
N HIS A 230 -10.92 16.90 -8.23
CA HIS A 230 -11.22 18.22 -8.78
C HIS A 230 -12.23 18.10 -9.92
N VAL A 231 -13.50 18.41 -9.64
CA VAL A 231 -14.55 18.43 -10.66
C VAL A 231 -14.41 19.72 -11.47
N GLN A 232 -13.92 19.61 -12.71
CA GLN A 232 -13.99 20.69 -13.67
C GLN A 232 -15.46 20.87 -14.06
N TRP A 233 -16.06 22.06 -14.00
CA TRP A 233 -17.46 22.28 -14.42
C TRP A 233 -17.56 22.84 -15.84
N GLU A 234 -16.43 23.23 -16.44
CA GLU A 234 -16.35 23.91 -17.74
C GLU A 234 -16.90 23.07 -18.91
N TRP A 235 -16.68 21.75 -18.89
CA TRP A 235 -17.22 20.81 -19.87
C TRP A 235 -18.76 20.71 -19.86
N LEU A 236 -19.45 21.07 -18.76
CA LEU A 236 -20.91 21.08 -18.68
C LEU A 236 -21.54 22.28 -19.42
N ILE A 237 -20.75 23.29 -19.80
CA ILE A 237 -21.22 24.47 -20.52
C ILE A 237 -21.74 24.08 -21.91
N PHE A 238 -21.00 23.23 -22.63
CA PHE A 238 -21.37 22.80 -23.99
C PHE A 238 -22.73 22.08 -24.08
N PRO A 239 -23.00 20.99 -23.32
CA PRO A 239 -24.30 20.32 -23.35
C PRO A 239 -25.44 21.23 -22.86
N LEU A 240 -25.17 22.14 -21.92
CA LEU A 240 -26.17 23.09 -21.42
C LEU A 240 -26.56 24.12 -22.50
N ILE A 241 -25.57 24.62 -23.27
CA ILE A 241 -25.82 25.50 -24.42
C ILE A 241 -26.61 24.77 -25.51
N LEU A 242 -26.24 23.53 -25.84
CA LEU A 242 -26.98 22.72 -26.81
C LEU A 242 -28.43 22.50 -26.40
N LEU A 243 -28.67 22.23 -25.12
CA LEU A 243 -30.02 22.06 -24.57
C LEU A 243 -30.84 23.33 -24.75
N ILE A 244 -30.27 24.50 -24.41
CA ILE A 244 -30.93 25.80 -24.60
C ILE A 244 -31.22 26.07 -26.08
N LEU A 245 -30.25 25.85 -26.98
CA LEU A 245 -30.44 26.03 -28.42
C LEU A 245 -31.53 25.11 -28.98
N SER A 246 -31.59 23.86 -28.54
CA SER A 246 -32.63 22.90 -28.95
C SER A 246 -34.02 23.34 -28.50
N LEU A 247 -34.14 23.89 -27.28
CA LEU A 247 -35.37 24.43 -26.74
C LEU A 247 -35.85 25.64 -27.54
N VAL A 248 -34.94 26.57 -27.85
CA VAL A 248 -35.25 27.75 -28.67
C VAL A 248 -35.68 27.33 -30.07
N PHE A 249 -34.96 26.40 -30.69
CA PHE A 249 -35.31 25.86 -32.00
C PHE A 249 -36.70 25.21 -32.01
N LEU A 250 -37.02 24.44 -30.97
CA LEU A 250 -38.34 23.81 -30.81
C LEU A 250 -39.44 24.88 -30.72
N ILE A 251 -39.27 25.88 -29.86
CA ILE A 251 -40.25 26.98 -29.69
C ILE A 251 -40.43 27.74 -31.01
N ALA A 252 -39.34 28.08 -31.70
CA ALA A 252 -39.39 28.76 -32.99
C ALA A 252 -40.13 27.91 -34.05
N THR A 253 -39.90 26.60 -34.06
CA THR A 253 -40.59 25.67 -34.96
C THR A 253 -42.10 25.63 -34.67
N ILE A 254 -42.50 25.58 -33.39
CA ILE A 254 -43.92 25.62 -32.99
C ILE A 254 -44.58 26.92 -33.43
N MET A 255 -43.94 28.07 -33.18
CA MET A 255 -44.47 29.37 -33.60
C MET A 255 -44.58 29.50 -35.11
N LYS A 256 -43.55 29.05 -35.86
CA LYS A 256 -43.56 29.13 -37.32
C LYS A 256 -44.57 28.20 -37.96
N THR A 257 -44.78 27.02 -37.37
CA THR A 257 -45.78 26.05 -37.84
C THR A 257 -47.20 26.42 -37.42
N SER A 258 -47.40 27.18 -36.34
CA SER A 258 -48.73 27.65 -35.95
C SER A 258 -49.24 28.83 -36.79
N ASP A 259 -48.34 29.70 -37.27
CA ASP A 259 -48.70 30.89 -38.06
C ASP A 259 -48.94 30.57 -39.55
N GLY A 260 -48.38 29.46 -40.03
CA GLY A 260 -48.77 28.87 -41.29
C GLY A 260 -50.13 28.19 -41.11
N GLY A 261 -51.20 28.80 -41.64
CA GLY A 261 -52.50 28.17 -41.88
C GLY A 261 -52.41 27.01 -42.88
N THR A 262 -51.48 26.09 -42.64
CA THR A 262 -51.26 24.85 -43.35
C THR A 262 -52.47 23.97 -43.04
N GLY A 263 -53.47 24.09 -43.91
CA GLY A 263 -54.60 23.19 -43.91
C GLY A 263 -54.07 21.76 -43.90
N ILE A 264 -54.47 21.02 -42.87
CA ILE A 264 -54.19 19.61 -42.65
C ILE A 264 -54.20 18.89 -44.00
N TRP A 265 -53.02 18.62 -44.56
CA TRP A 265 -52.88 17.87 -45.80
C TRP A 265 -52.95 16.39 -45.44
N LYS A 266 -54.15 15.96 -45.03
CA LYS A 266 -54.47 14.54 -44.93
C LYS A 266 -54.67 14.05 -46.37
N THR A 267 -53.76 13.21 -46.84
CA THR A 267 -53.81 12.56 -48.17
C THR A 267 -54.87 11.47 -48.28
N SER A 268 -55.80 11.36 -47.33
CA SER A 268 -56.83 10.33 -47.34
C SER A 268 -57.94 10.66 -48.35
N ALA A 269 -58.05 9.82 -49.39
CA ALA A 269 -59.12 9.83 -50.40
C ALA A 269 -60.52 9.45 -49.85
N MET A 270 -60.66 9.37 -48.53
CA MET A 270 -61.89 9.02 -47.81
C MET A 270 -63.05 10.00 -48.07
N PRO A 271 -62.88 11.34 -48.08
CA PRO A 271 -64.01 12.26 -48.24
C PRO A 271 -64.65 12.21 -49.63
N THR A 272 -63.87 11.92 -50.68
CA THR A 272 -64.40 11.74 -52.05
C THR A 272 -65.21 10.45 -52.21
N LEU A 273 -64.89 9.42 -51.40
CA LEU A 273 -65.62 8.14 -51.38
C LEU A 273 -66.86 8.19 -50.47
N ILE A 274 -66.76 8.89 -49.33
CA ILE A 274 -67.86 8.97 -48.35
C ILE A 274 -68.90 10.03 -48.75
N TYR A 275 -68.47 11.16 -49.31
CA TYR A 275 -69.38 12.19 -49.83
C TYR A 275 -69.46 12.07 -51.35
N GLY A 276 -70.06 10.97 -51.81
CA GLY A 276 -70.39 10.77 -53.22
C GLY A 276 -71.11 11.99 -53.80
N LEU A 277 -70.84 12.30 -55.07
CA LEU A 277 -71.35 13.48 -55.76
C LEU A 277 -72.86 13.68 -55.49
N PRO A 278 -73.33 14.93 -55.29
CA PRO A 278 -74.75 15.20 -55.06
C PRO A 278 -75.60 14.58 -56.18
N LYS A 279 -76.76 13.98 -55.83
CA LYS A 279 -77.60 13.20 -56.76
C LYS A 279 -77.91 13.92 -58.08
N THR A 280 -77.97 15.25 -58.05
CA THR A 280 -78.20 16.11 -59.23
C THR A 280 -77.04 16.11 -60.24
N ALA A 281 -75.79 15.94 -59.77
CA ALA A 281 -74.62 15.78 -60.63
C ALA A 281 -74.49 14.34 -61.15
N GLN A 282 -74.91 13.33 -60.37
CA GLN A 282 -74.93 11.94 -60.83
C GLN A 282 -75.93 11.71 -61.97
N THR A 283 -77.09 12.38 -61.94
CA THR A 283 -78.11 12.29 -63.01
C THR A 283 -77.66 12.87 -64.36
N GLN A 284 -76.58 13.65 -64.41
CA GLN A 284 -76.01 14.16 -65.67
C GLN A 284 -74.80 13.35 -66.16
N LEU A 285 -74.35 12.36 -65.38
CA LEU A 285 -73.31 11.43 -65.76
C LEU A 285 -73.98 10.17 -66.31
N ASP A 286 -74.19 10.15 -67.63
CA ASP A 286 -74.74 8.98 -68.33
C ASP A 286 -73.71 7.83 -68.27
N PRO A 287 -74.01 6.70 -67.59
CA PRO A 287 -73.06 5.61 -67.39
C PRO A 287 -72.70 4.88 -68.70
N SER A 288 -73.41 5.16 -69.79
CA SER A 288 -73.16 4.58 -71.11
C SER A 288 -72.32 5.48 -72.04
N ALA A 289 -71.97 6.69 -71.60
CA ALA A 289 -71.21 7.64 -72.40
C ALA A 289 -69.74 7.20 -72.55
N ARG A 290 -69.32 6.94 -73.79
CA ARG A 290 -67.91 6.75 -74.15
C ARG A 290 -67.15 8.06 -73.94
N TRP A 291 -65.94 7.94 -73.37
CA TRP A 291 -65.04 9.05 -73.11
C TRP A 291 -64.66 9.75 -74.42
N ASP A 292 -65.15 10.97 -74.62
CA ASP A 292 -64.90 11.79 -75.80
C ASP A 292 -64.08 13.02 -75.39
N HIS A 293 -62.92 13.18 -76.02
CA HIS A 293 -61.91 14.15 -75.60
C HIS A 293 -62.27 15.60 -76.00
N ASP A 294 -63.24 15.76 -76.92
CA ASP A 294 -63.69 17.05 -77.46
C ASP A 294 -65.04 17.53 -76.89
N ASN A 295 -65.60 16.84 -75.89
CA ASN A 295 -66.84 17.28 -75.26
C ASN A 295 -66.58 18.41 -74.22
N PRO A 296 -67.11 19.64 -74.42
CA PRO A 296 -66.81 20.80 -73.57
C PRO A 296 -67.39 20.71 -72.15
N LEU A 297 -68.18 19.68 -71.82
CA LEU A 297 -68.77 19.46 -70.50
C LEU A 297 -67.81 18.80 -69.50
N THR A 298 -66.91 17.91 -69.94
CA THR A 298 -65.98 17.20 -69.05
C THR A 298 -64.88 18.11 -68.47
N ARG A 299 -64.58 19.23 -69.14
CA ARG A 299 -63.64 20.26 -68.64
C ARG A 299 -64.22 21.21 -67.58
N LYS A 300 -65.53 21.19 -67.32
CA LYS A 300 -66.23 22.25 -66.55
C LYS A 300 -66.48 21.93 -65.08
N LEU A 301 -66.10 20.75 -64.59
CA LEU A 301 -66.32 20.37 -63.19
C LEU A 301 -65.05 20.64 -62.36
N ARG A 302 -65.04 21.73 -61.59
CA ARG A 302 -63.92 22.07 -60.70
C ARG A 302 -64.32 21.85 -59.24
N VAL A 303 -63.55 21.02 -58.55
CA VAL A 303 -63.70 20.75 -57.12
C VAL A 303 -62.58 21.48 -56.37
N LYS A 304 -62.92 22.29 -55.38
CA LYS A 304 -61.97 23.01 -54.52
C LYS A 304 -62.30 22.79 -53.05
N LEU A 305 -61.30 22.44 -52.24
CA LEU A 305 -61.40 22.40 -50.79
C LEU A 305 -61.01 23.77 -50.22
N SER A 306 -61.88 24.35 -49.41
CA SER A 306 -61.61 25.62 -48.72
C SER A 306 -61.42 25.40 -47.21
N PRO A 307 -60.36 25.95 -46.58
CA PRO A 307 -59.99 25.62 -45.19
C PRO A 307 -61.06 25.92 -44.13
N ARG A 308 -61.92 26.92 -44.35
CA ARG A 308 -62.97 27.32 -43.41
C ARG A 308 -64.38 26.83 -43.77
N MET A 309 -64.62 26.40 -45.00
CA MET A 309 -65.97 26.14 -45.52
C MET A 309 -66.16 24.75 -46.14
N GLY A 310 -65.13 23.90 -46.17
CA GLY A 310 -65.21 22.53 -46.70
C GLY A 310 -65.11 22.44 -48.22
N TRP A 311 -65.48 21.26 -48.76
CA TRP A 311 -65.40 20.93 -50.19
C TRP A 311 -66.49 21.64 -51.00
N ARG A 312 -66.14 22.24 -52.14
CA ARG A 312 -67.08 22.86 -53.09
C ARG A 312 -66.90 22.32 -54.50
N VAL A 313 -68.01 22.09 -55.18
CA VAL A 313 -68.07 21.74 -56.61
C VAL A 313 -68.73 22.89 -57.36
N SER A 314 -68.05 23.48 -58.33
CA SER A 314 -68.62 24.56 -59.16
C SER A 314 -68.82 24.08 -60.59
N GLY A 315 -70.06 24.12 -61.06
CA GLY A 315 -70.47 24.00 -62.46
C GLY A 315 -71.48 25.12 -62.77
N GLN A 316 -71.36 25.77 -63.92
CA GLN A 316 -72.08 27.01 -64.23
C GLN A 316 -73.50 26.71 -64.71
N GLY A 317 -74.47 26.94 -63.84
CA GLY A 317 -75.91 26.83 -64.10
C GLY A 317 -76.63 26.04 -63.02
N LEU A 318 -77.56 26.69 -62.31
CA LEU A 318 -78.56 26.11 -61.38
C LEU A 318 -78.11 25.75 -59.96
N LEU A 319 -77.67 26.71 -59.13
CA LEU A 319 -77.94 26.69 -57.67
C LEU A 319 -77.86 28.12 -57.10
N ASN A 320 -78.99 28.82 -57.00
CA ASN A 320 -79.08 30.17 -56.39
C ASN A 320 -79.32 30.13 -54.87
N ARG A 321 -79.07 28.98 -54.21
CA ARG A 321 -79.07 28.86 -52.74
C ARG A 321 -78.01 27.86 -52.29
N SER A 322 -77.09 28.34 -51.48
CA SER A 322 -76.07 27.55 -50.78
C SER A 322 -76.74 26.67 -49.72
N PRO A 323 -76.44 25.35 -49.63
CA PRO A 323 -76.77 24.60 -48.43
C PRO A 323 -75.86 25.07 -47.30
N VAL A 324 -76.45 25.69 -46.29
CA VAL A 324 -75.77 26.10 -45.05
C VAL A 324 -75.64 24.86 -44.17
N LEU A 325 -74.43 24.56 -43.70
CA LEU A 325 -74.20 23.58 -42.64
C LEU A 325 -74.98 24.02 -41.39
N PRO A 326 -75.71 23.13 -40.68
CA PRO A 326 -76.35 23.51 -39.44
C PRO A 326 -75.30 24.04 -38.46
N LEU A 327 -75.53 25.24 -37.91
CA LEU A 327 -74.70 25.81 -36.87
C LEU A 327 -74.59 24.82 -35.72
N LYS A 328 -73.36 24.40 -35.41
CA LYS A 328 -73.06 23.59 -34.23
C LYS A 328 -73.31 24.47 -33.00
N ARG A 329 -74.49 24.33 -32.37
CA ARG A 329 -74.77 24.90 -31.04
C ARG A 329 -73.79 24.25 -30.06
N THR A 330 -72.78 25.00 -29.62
CA THR A 330 -71.97 24.65 -28.46
C THR A 330 -72.75 25.06 -27.20
N GLN A 331 -73.72 24.24 -26.81
CA GLN A 331 -74.13 24.19 -25.41
C GLN A 331 -73.33 23.06 -24.75
N PRO A 332 -72.63 23.29 -23.63
CA PRO A 332 -72.08 22.19 -22.85
C PRO A 332 -73.22 21.37 -22.25
N PRO A 333 -73.11 20.02 -22.19
CA PRO A 333 -74.10 19.20 -21.53
C PRO A 333 -74.14 19.54 -20.03
N PRO A 334 -75.33 19.62 -19.40
CA PRO A 334 -75.45 19.88 -17.98
C PRO A 334 -75.09 18.62 -17.19
N GLY A 335 -74.26 18.77 -16.17
CA GLY A 335 -74.10 17.79 -15.09
C GLY A 335 -72.84 16.93 -15.19
N TRP A 336 -71.69 17.50 -14.79
CA TRP A 336 -70.60 16.75 -14.17
C TRP A 336 -70.28 17.46 -12.85
N ILE A 337 -70.55 16.75 -11.75
CA ILE A 337 -70.02 17.00 -10.40
C ILE A 337 -68.60 16.43 -10.37
#